data_AF-A0AAW2TBJ9-F1
#
_entry.id   AF-A0AAW2TBJ9-F1
#
_cell.length_a   1.000
_cell.length_b   1.000
_cell.length_c   1.000
_cell.angle_alpha   90.00
_cell.angle_beta   90.00
_cell.angle_gamma   90.00
#
_symmetry.space_group_name_H-M   'P 1'
#
loop_
_entity.id
_entity.type
_entity.pdbx_description
1 polymer ?
#
loop_
_entity_poly.entity_id
_entity_poly.type
_entity_poly.pdbx_seq_one_letter_code
_entity_poly.pdbx_strand_id
1 'polypeptide(L)'
;MKKLIKDLGLPMEKIDACKNGCMLYWKDDIDLDYCKFCGRARYKPTRVRNPNHKKTPYAVLTYLPITHRLQRLELCTDGFAPHGQYGRTYCCWPVLLTPYNLPPEMCLSSEYMFLTMIILGPSNPKRLIDIYLEPLIEELQNLWHVGVQMRDNAKDEIFTMRAALMWTVNDLPAYGMAFG
;
A
#
# COMPACT_ATOMS: atom_id res chain seq x y z
N MET A 1 9.55 9.97 -11.99
CA MET A 1 9.79 9.18 -10.77
C MET A 1 9.61 9.99 -9.48
N LYS A 2 10.38 11.07 -9.22
CA LYS A 2 10.17 11.92 -8.02
C LYS A 2 8.76 12.55 -7.92
N LYS A 3 8.18 12.95 -9.07
CA LYS A 3 6.79 13.44 -9.16
C LYS A 3 5.79 12.33 -8.77
N LEU A 4 5.81 11.20 -9.48
CA LEU A 4 4.99 10.00 -9.21
C LEU A 4 5.07 9.46 -7.76
N ILE A 5 6.26 9.44 -7.15
CA ILE A 5 6.46 8.98 -5.76
C ILE A 5 5.90 9.99 -4.75
N LYS A 6 6.08 11.29 -5.02
CA LYS A 6 5.43 12.37 -4.27
C LYS A 6 3.91 12.28 -4.39
N ASP A 7 3.41 11.94 -5.58
CA ASP A 7 1.99 11.80 -5.87
C ASP A 7 1.38 10.56 -5.15
N LEU A 8 2.16 9.51 -4.85
CA LEU A 8 1.75 8.30 -4.10
C LEU A 8 1.86 8.43 -2.55
N GLY A 9 2.21 9.60 -2.02
CA GLY A 9 2.22 9.87 -0.57
C GLY A 9 3.20 9.01 0.25
N LEU A 10 4.14 8.34 -0.40
CA LEU A 10 5.10 7.45 0.27
C LEU A 10 6.13 8.32 1.00
N PRO A 11 6.36 8.09 2.32
CA PRO A 11 7.45 8.76 3.01
C PRO A 11 8.71 8.50 2.20
N MET A 12 9.54 9.52 2.04
CA MET A 12 10.68 9.46 1.15
C MET A 12 11.90 10.05 1.83
N GLU A 13 12.87 9.20 2.10
CA GLU A 13 14.13 9.56 2.70
C GLU A 13 15.19 9.70 1.61
N LYS A 14 15.98 10.77 1.70
CA LYS A 14 17.12 10.97 0.80
C LYS A 14 18.38 10.63 1.55
N ILE A 15 19.14 9.69 1.02
CA ILE A 15 20.37 9.21 1.64
C ILE A 15 21.49 9.52 0.66
N ASP A 16 22.51 10.23 1.12
CA ASP A 16 23.64 10.56 0.27
C ASP A 16 24.42 9.29 -0.07
N ALA A 17 25.03 9.27 -1.25
CA ALA A 17 25.81 8.16 -1.74
C ALA A 17 27.17 8.63 -2.25
N CYS A 18 28.17 7.75 -2.15
CA CYS A 18 29.46 7.97 -2.78
C CYS A 18 29.28 8.12 -4.31
N LYS A 19 30.04 9.01 -4.94
CA LYS A 19 30.02 9.26 -6.39
C LYS A 19 30.18 7.97 -7.22
N ASN A 20 30.98 7.02 -6.72
CA ASN A 20 31.24 5.75 -7.37
C ASN A 20 30.30 4.62 -6.92
N GLY A 21 29.31 4.91 -6.07
CA GLY A 21 28.42 3.91 -5.50
C GLY A 21 29.05 3.02 -4.42
N CYS A 22 30.25 3.33 -3.94
CA CYS A 22 30.97 2.47 -2.98
C CYS A 22 30.29 2.36 -1.60
N MET A 23 29.51 3.37 -1.18
CA MET A 23 28.81 3.38 0.11
C MET A 23 27.67 4.42 0.14
N LEU A 24 26.76 4.26 1.11
CA LEU A 24 25.76 5.24 1.52
C LEU A 24 26.21 5.95 2.80
N TYR A 25 25.92 7.23 2.91
CA TYR A 25 26.15 8.01 4.13
C TYR A 25 24.88 7.94 5.00
N TRP A 26 24.72 6.81 5.69
CA TRP A 26 23.52 6.47 6.47
C TRP A 26 23.92 5.92 7.84
N LYS A 27 23.14 6.27 8.87
CA LYS A 27 23.31 5.85 10.27
C LYS A 27 24.66 6.31 10.79
N ASP A 28 25.52 5.40 11.17
CA ASP A 28 26.83 5.69 11.77
C ASP A 28 27.78 6.43 10.80
N ASP A 29 27.48 6.39 9.51
CA ASP A 29 28.29 7.00 8.44
C ASP A 29 27.72 8.33 7.94
N ILE A 30 26.70 8.89 8.61
CA ILE A 30 26.01 10.11 8.19
C ILE A 30 26.89 11.36 8.27
N ASP A 31 27.91 11.36 9.11
CA ASP A 31 28.79 12.52 9.34
C ASP A 31 30.08 12.48 8.52
N LEU A 32 30.27 11.44 7.69
CA LEU A 32 31.47 11.33 6.86
C LEU A 32 31.40 12.24 5.65
N ASP A 33 32.49 13.00 5.44
CA ASP A 33 32.70 13.86 4.27
C ASP A 33 33.44 13.11 3.14
N TYR A 34 34.03 11.95 3.42
CA TYR A 34 34.79 11.14 2.48
C TYR A 34 34.38 9.68 2.50
N CYS A 35 34.39 9.08 1.32
CA CYS A 35 34.14 7.64 1.18
C CYS A 35 35.27 6.84 1.83
N LYS A 36 34.93 5.95 2.76
CA LYS A 36 35.89 5.05 3.42
C LYS A 36 36.67 4.16 2.45
N PHE A 37 36.08 3.83 1.30
CA PHE A 37 36.64 2.84 0.37
C PHE A 37 37.49 3.44 -0.75
N CYS A 38 37.05 4.56 -1.32
CA CYS A 38 37.71 5.16 -2.48
C CYS A 38 38.27 6.57 -2.21
N GLY A 39 38.15 7.06 -0.97
CA GLY A 39 38.67 8.36 -0.54
C GLY A 39 38.01 9.57 -1.22
N ARG A 40 36.97 9.38 -2.04
CA ARG A 40 36.32 10.47 -2.76
C ARG A 40 35.44 11.29 -1.84
N ALA A 41 35.44 12.60 -2.05
CA ALA A 41 34.58 13.52 -1.33
C ALA A 41 33.11 13.23 -1.59
N ARG A 42 32.29 13.39 -0.55
CA ARG A 42 30.82 13.31 -0.59
C ARG A 42 30.21 14.47 -1.36
N TYR A 43 30.74 15.68 -1.19
CA TYR A 43 30.15 16.92 -1.68
C TYR A 43 30.90 17.54 -2.86
N LYS A 44 30.15 18.20 -3.74
CA LYS A 44 30.69 18.99 -4.85
C LYS A 44 31.39 20.25 -4.33
N PRO A 45 32.49 20.71 -4.97
CA PRO A 45 33.18 21.92 -4.56
C PRO A 45 32.30 23.17 -4.79
N THR A 46 32.18 24.01 -3.78
CA THR A 46 31.41 25.27 -3.86
C THR A 46 32.35 26.44 -4.14
N ARG A 47 32.02 27.27 -5.15
CA ARG A 47 32.82 28.45 -5.55
C ARG A 47 32.62 29.67 -4.65
N VAL A 48 31.52 29.72 -3.89
CA VAL A 48 31.17 30.81 -2.98
C VAL A 48 31.60 30.44 -1.55
N ARG A 49 32.51 31.23 -0.96
CA ARG A 49 32.99 31.05 0.42
C ARG A 49 32.00 31.67 1.42
N ASN A 50 30.74 31.25 1.33
CA ASN A 50 29.71 31.61 2.30
C ASN A 50 29.61 30.47 3.32
N PRO A 51 29.87 30.72 4.62
CA PRO A 51 29.76 29.70 5.67
C PRO A 51 28.35 29.10 5.77
N ASN A 52 27.33 29.78 5.24
CA ASN A 52 25.94 29.31 5.24
C ASN A 52 25.52 28.58 3.94
N HIS A 53 26.44 28.31 3.01
CA HIS A 53 26.08 27.60 1.77
C HIS A 53 25.84 26.11 2.01
N LYS A 54 24.66 25.62 1.63
CA LYS A 54 24.31 24.21 1.75
C LYS A 54 25.19 23.34 0.84
N LYS A 55 25.95 22.42 1.42
CA LYS A 55 26.78 21.45 0.67
C LYS A 55 25.87 20.58 -0.21
N THR A 56 26.28 20.32 -1.45
CA THR A 56 25.54 19.48 -2.40
C THR A 56 26.28 18.17 -2.64
N PRO A 57 25.68 16.99 -2.36
CA PRO A 57 26.34 15.69 -2.52
C PRO A 57 26.51 15.32 -4.00
N TYR A 58 27.45 14.40 -4.30
CA TYR A 58 27.67 13.89 -5.65
C TYR A 58 26.54 12.95 -6.12
N ALA A 59 26.05 12.08 -5.24
CA ALA A 59 24.98 11.13 -5.52
C ALA A 59 24.01 11.04 -4.33
N VAL A 60 22.74 10.75 -4.61
CA VAL A 60 21.66 10.65 -3.60
C VAL A 60 20.74 9.49 -3.97
N LEU A 61 20.58 8.54 -3.05
CA LEU A 61 19.55 7.52 -3.05
C LEU A 61 18.23 8.11 -2.56
N THR A 62 17.13 7.67 -3.17
CA THR A 62 15.76 7.98 -2.73
C THR A 62 15.15 6.70 -2.16
N TYR A 63 14.99 6.64 -0.84
CA TYR A 63 14.43 5.51 -0.09
C TYR A 63 12.98 5.79 0.30
N LEU A 64 12.14 4.75 0.41
CA LEU A 64 10.71 4.87 0.75
C LEU A 64 10.36 4.01 1.98
N PRO A 65 10.24 4.57 3.19
CA PRO A 65 9.93 3.82 4.41
C PRO A 65 8.62 3.03 4.34
N ILE A 66 8.67 1.80 4.81
CA ILE A 66 7.58 0.82 4.67
C ILE A 66 6.56 0.94 5.82
N THR A 67 7.00 1.42 6.99
CA THR A 67 6.20 1.52 8.22
C THR A 67 4.94 2.39 8.09
N HIS A 68 4.93 3.42 7.22
CA HIS A 68 3.77 4.28 6.95
C HIS A 68 2.79 3.72 5.90
N ARG A 69 3.02 2.50 5.37
CA ARG A 69 2.20 1.94 4.27
C ARG A 69 1.07 1.03 4.76
N LEU A 70 0.73 1.09 6.05
CA LEU A 70 -0.43 0.42 6.63
C LEU A 70 -1.71 0.80 5.88
N GLN A 71 -2.64 -0.07 5.49
CA GLN A 71 -2.61 -1.42 4.92
C GLN A 71 -3.55 -1.32 3.71
N ARG A 72 -2.99 -1.39 2.51
CA ARG A 72 -3.63 -1.41 1.21
C ARG A 72 -4.55 -2.61 1.14
N LEU A 73 -5.79 -2.39 0.77
CA LEU A 73 -6.78 -3.43 0.58
C LEU A 73 -7.20 -3.46 -0.88
N GLU A 74 -7.51 -4.64 -1.37
CA GLU A 74 -8.17 -4.90 -2.64
C GLU A 74 -9.51 -5.56 -2.34
N LEU A 75 -10.57 -5.13 -3.04
CA LEU A 75 -11.90 -5.71 -2.91
C LEU A 75 -12.26 -6.48 -4.18
N CYS A 76 -12.66 -7.73 -4.04
CA CYS A 76 -13.12 -8.53 -5.17
C CYS A 76 -14.55 -8.97 -4.94
N THR A 77 -15.41 -8.78 -5.93
CA THR A 77 -16.80 -9.25 -5.89
C THR A 77 -17.14 -9.95 -7.20
N ASP A 78 -17.76 -11.11 -7.10
CA ASP A 78 -18.24 -11.86 -8.26
C ASP A 78 -19.53 -12.60 -7.92
N GLY A 79 -20.36 -12.86 -8.92
CA GLY A 79 -21.62 -13.57 -8.78
C GLY A 79 -21.59 -14.94 -9.41
N PHE A 80 -21.86 -15.99 -8.63
CA PHE A 80 -22.04 -17.34 -9.16
C PHE A 80 -23.39 -17.94 -8.76
N ALA A 81 -23.87 -18.91 -9.55
CA ALA A 81 -25.10 -19.64 -9.29
C ALA A 81 -24.75 -21.08 -8.92
N PRO A 82 -24.66 -21.42 -7.61
CA PRO A 82 -24.31 -22.78 -7.25
C PRO A 82 -25.54 -23.65 -7.54
N HIS A 83 -25.38 -24.80 -8.21
CA HIS A 83 -26.46 -25.71 -8.66
C HIS A 83 -27.11 -25.41 -10.03
N GLY A 84 -26.37 -24.81 -10.97
CA GLY A 84 -26.85 -24.56 -12.34
C GLY A 84 -27.58 -25.73 -13.02
N GLN A 85 -28.67 -25.37 -13.72
CA GLN A 85 -29.57 -26.12 -14.62
C GLN A 85 -30.73 -26.96 -14.03
N TYR A 86 -30.69 -27.46 -12.80
CA TYR A 86 -31.80 -28.31 -12.27
C TYR A 86 -32.30 -27.95 -10.86
N GLY A 87 -31.70 -26.97 -10.18
CA GLY A 87 -32.13 -26.46 -8.86
C GLY A 87 -32.88 -25.12 -8.94
N ARG A 88 -33.46 -24.66 -7.82
CA ARG A 88 -33.96 -23.27 -7.69
C ARG A 88 -32.80 -22.33 -8.03
N THR A 89 -32.99 -21.40 -8.96
CA THR A 89 -31.97 -20.41 -9.34
C THR A 89 -31.70 -19.52 -8.13
N TYR A 90 -30.51 -19.63 -7.53
CA TYR A 90 -30.05 -18.72 -6.51
C TYR A 90 -28.68 -18.16 -6.90
N CYS A 91 -28.46 -16.92 -6.53
CA CYS A 91 -27.25 -16.18 -6.81
C CYS A 91 -26.47 -15.98 -5.51
N CYS A 92 -25.18 -16.27 -5.55
CA CYS A 92 -24.23 -16.10 -4.46
C CYS A 92 -23.17 -15.10 -4.89
N TRP A 93 -23.00 -14.06 -4.10
CA TRP A 93 -22.05 -12.98 -4.34
C TRP A 93 -21.09 -12.85 -3.15
N PRO A 94 -19.96 -13.57 -3.16
CA PRO A 94 -18.89 -13.34 -2.21
C PRO A 94 -18.25 -11.97 -2.41
N VAL A 95 -18.01 -11.27 -1.31
CA VAL A 95 -17.18 -10.08 -1.22
C VAL A 95 -15.91 -10.48 -0.48
N LEU A 96 -14.79 -10.42 -1.20
CA LEU A 96 -13.47 -10.76 -0.70
C LEU A 96 -12.65 -9.49 -0.52
N LEU A 97 -11.86 -9.44 0.54
CA LEU A 97 -10.98 -8.33 0.86
C LEU A 97 -9.57 -8.84 1.12
N THR A 98 -8.59 -8.25 0.45
CA THR A 98 -7.23 -8.77 0.38
C THR A 98 -6.21 -7.68 0.73
N PRO A 99 -5.29 -7.90 1.69
CA PRO A 99 -4.25 -6.92 2.01
C PRO A 99 -3.13 -6.94 0.96
N TYR A 100 -3.04 -5.87 0.18
CA TYR A 100 -2.03 -5.67 -0.86
C TYR A 100 -0.67 -5.17 -0.35
N ASN A 101 -0.43 -5.32 0.95
CA ASN A 101 0.86 -5.08 1.58
C ASN A 101 1.78 -6.30 1.52
N LEU A 102 1.20 -7.47 1.24
CA LEU A 102 1.93 -8.71 1.08
C LEU A 102 2.56 -8.77 -0.32
N PRO A 103 3.65 -9.54 -0.50
CA PRO A 103 4.20 -9.83 -1.83
C PRO A 103 3.10 -10.37 -2.77
N PRO A 104 3.19 -10.11 -4.09
CA PRO A 104 2.17 -10.54 -5.07
C PRO A 104 1.85 -12.05 -5.01
N GLU A 105 2.83 -12.88 -4.66
CA GLU A 105 2.71 -14.32 -4.52
C GLU A 105 1.86 -14.74 -3.31
N MET A 106 1.81 -13.90 -2.27
CA MET A 106 1.11 -14.16 -1.03
C MET A 106 -0.25 -13.46 -0.97
N CYS A 107 -0.37 -12.24 -1.50
CA CYS A 107 -1.62 -11.48 -1.36
C CYS A 107 -2.81 -12.19 -2.01
N LEU A 108 -2.61 -12.93 -3.11
CA LEU A 108 -3.68 -13.68 -3.78
C LEU A 108 -3.87 -15.12 -3.26
N SER A 109 -3.13 -15.52 -2.23
CA SER A 109 -3.32 -16.84 -1.61
C SER A 109 -4.58 -16.84 -0.74
N SER A 110 -5.31 -17.96 -0.73
CA SER A 110 -6.60 -18.08 -0.02
C SER A 110 -6.55 -17.78 1.47
N GLU A 111 -5.38 -17.93 2.10
CA GLU A 111 -5.16 -17.64 3.52
C GLU A 111 -5.17 -16.13 3.84
N TYR A 112 -4.91 -15.30 2.85
CA TYR A 112 -4.85 -13.84 2.98
C TYR A 112 -6.03 -13.13 2.28
N MET A 113 -6.97 -13.90 1.74
CA MET A 113 -8.24 -13.40 1.21
C MET A 113 -9.32 -13.53 2.28
N PHE A 114 -9.77 -12.40 2.81
CA PHE A 114 -10.82 -12.37 3.82
C PHE A 114 -12.19 -12.34 3.15
N LEU A 115 -13.01 -13.35 3.39
CA LEU A 115 -14.42 -13.30 3.05
C LEU A 115 -15.13 -12.37 4.04
N THR A 116 -15.46 -11.16 3.60
CA THR A 116 -16.10 -10.15 4.44
C THR A 116 -17.61 -10.23 4.36
N MET A 117 -18.16 -10.69 3.24
CA MET A 117 -19.61 -10.78 3.05
C MET A 117 -19.99 -11.85 2.03
N ILE A 118 -21.17 -12.45 2.21
CA ILE A 118 -21.85 -13.27 1.21
C ILE A 118 -23.25 -12.71 1.00
N ILE A 119 -23.53 -12.21 -0.20
CA ILE A 119 -24.89 -11.78 -0.57
C ILE A 119 -25.58 -12.97 -1.26
N LEU A 120 -26.67 -13.44 -0.65
CA LEU A 120 -27.48 -14.53 -1.16
C LEU A 120 -28.84 -13.99 -1.61
N GLY A 121 -29.29 -14.39 -2.79
CA GLY A 121 -30.59 -13.97 -3.29
C GLY A 121 -31.14 -14.87 -4.39
N PRO A 122 -32.46 -14.83 -4.65
CA PRO A 122 -33.08 -15.57 -5.75
C PRO A 122 -32.64 -15.04 -7.14
N SER A 123 -32.06 -13.85 -7.20
CA SER A 123 -31.58 -13.21 -8.41
C SER A 123 -30.32 -12.41 -8.14
N ASN A 124 -29.57 -12.12 -9.20
CA ASN A 124 -28.41 -11.23 -9.16
C ASN A 124 -28.81 -9.85 -8.60
N PRO A 125 -28.05 -9.28 -7.64
CA PRO A 125 -28.35 -8.01 -7.00
C PRO A 125 -28.34 -6.81 -7.96
N LYS A 126 -27.72 -6.93 -9.14
CA LYS A 126 -27.65 -5.89 -10.17
C LYS A 126 -27.22 -4.54 -9.55
N ARG A 127 -28.05 -3.51 -9.69
CA ARG A 127 -27.80 -2.15 -9.18
C ARG A 127 -28.02 -2.00 -7.68
N LEU A 128 -28.44 -3.04 -6.96
CA LEU A 128 -28.71 -2.99 -5.52
C LEU A 128 -27.50 -3.40 -4.68
N ILE A 129 -26.36 -3.71 -5.31
CA ILE A 129 -25.15 -4.18 -4.63
C ILE A 129 -24.59 -3.12 -3.65
N ASP A 130 -24.77 -1.84 -3.96
CA ASP A 130 -24.41 -0.70 -3.11
C ASP A 130 -25.08 -0.75 -1.73
N ILE A 131 -26.37 -1.12 -1.67
CA ILE A 131 -27.11 -1.29 -0.41
C ILE A 131 -26.47 -2.38 0.45
N TYR A 132 -26.04 -3.48 -0.17
CA TYR A 132 -25.42 -4.57 0.58
C TYR A 132 -24.01 -4.22 1.06
N LEU A 133 -23.29 -3.34 0.35
CA LEU A 133 -21.92 -2.93 0.69
C LEU A 133 -21.85 -1.86 1.79
N GLU A 134 -22.95 -1.19 2.11
CA GLU A 134 -23.04 -0.12 3.13
C GLU A 134 -22.27 -0.41 4.45
N PRO A 135 -22.45 -1.57 5.12
CA PRO A 135 -21.71 -1.86 6.37
C PRO A 135 -20.20 -1.97 6.17
N LEU A 136 -19.75 -2.52 5.03
CA LEU A 136 -18.32 -2.62 4.72
C LEU A 136 -17.74 -1.22 4.43
N ILE A 137 -18.51 -0.36 3.77
CA ILE A 137 -18.11 1.02 3.49
C ILE A 137 -17.91 1.79 4.81
N GLU A 138 -18.83 1.65 5.77
CA GLU A 138 -18.71 2.29 7.09
C GLU A 138 -17.46 1.79 7.84
N GLU A 139 -17.18 0.49 7.83
CA GLU A 139 -16.00 -0.09 8.48
C GLU A 139 -14.69 0.40 7.83
N LEU A 140 -14.63 0.46 6.50
CA LEU A 140 -13.47 0.99 5.77
C LEU A 140 -13.24 2.49 6.08
N GLN A 141 -14.32 3.27 6.22
CA GLN A 141 -14.24 4.66 6.64
C GLN A 141 -13.67 4.78 8.05
N ASN A 142 -14.13 3.94 8.99
CA ASN A 142 -13.61 3.91 10.36
C ASN A 142 -12.12 3.52 10.43
N LEU A 143 -11.71 2.50 9.67
CA LEU A 143 -10.31 2.07 9.55
C LEU A 143 -9.39 3.17 9.00
N TRP A 144 -9.90 4.01 8.11
CA TRP A 144 -9.15 5.12 7.54
C TRP A 144 -9.06 6.31 8.51
N HIS A 145 -10.18 6.73 9.08
CA HIS A 145 -10.28 7.96 9.87
C HIS A 145 -9.77 7.79 11.31
N VAL A 146 -10.21 6.73 11.98
CA VAL A 146 -9.87 6.43 13.37
C VAL A 146 -8.66 5.50 13.42
N GLY A 147 -8.72 4.41 12.66
CA GLY A 147 -7.76 3.32 12.73
C GLY A 147 -7.96 2.45 13.98
N VAL A 148 -7.24 1.34 14.04
CA VAL A 148 -7.32 0.36 15.13
C VAL A 148 -5.98 0.31 15.84
N GLN A 149 -6.00 0.33 17.16
CA GLN A 149 -4.77 0.10 17.93
C GLN A 149 -4.35 -1.35 17.76
N MET A 150 -3.21 -1.55 17.13
CA MET A 150 -2.59 -2.86 16.93
C MET A 150 -1.29 -2.88 17.70
N ARG A 151 -0.97 -4.04 18.28
CA ARG A 151 0.33 -4.28 18.89
C ARG A 151 1.24 -4.91 17.83
N ASP A 152 2.34 -4.25 17.52
CA ASP A 152 3.41 -4.86 16.76
C ASP A 152 4.10 -5.88 17.67
N ASN A 153 3.81 -7.16 17.49
CA ASN A 153 4.41 -8.23 18.29
C ASN A 153 5.94 -8.30 18.13
N ALA A 154 6.50 -7.79 17.03
CA ALA A 154 7.94 -7.82 16.79
C ALA A 154 8.68 -6.71 17.56
N LYS A 155 8.04 -5.56 17.77
CA LYS A 155 8.63 -4.40 18.48
C LYS A 155 8.08 -4.19 19.88
N ASP A 156 7.05 -4.95 20.23
CA ASP A 156 6.26 -4.78 21.43
C ASP A 156 5.68 -3.36 21.61
N GLU A 157 5.39 -2.70 20.49
CA GLU A 157 4.90 -1.32 20.45
C GLU A 157 3.43 -1.30 20.01
N ILE A 158 2.64 -0.47 20.68
CA ILE A 158 1.28 -0.18 20.24
C ILE A 158 1.36 0.91 19.19
N PHE A 159 0.79 0.65 18.02
CA PHE A 159 0.65 1.62 16.95
C PHE A 159 -0.79 1.64 16.44
N THR A 160 -1.22 2.77 15.91
CA THR A 160 -2.53 2.86 15.26
C THR A 160 -2.42 2.40 13.82
N MET A 161 -2.97 1.23 13.51
CA MET A 161 -3.12 0.72 12.16
C MET A 161 -4.27 1.43 11.46
N ARG A 162 -4.01 1.88 10.23
CA ARG A 162 -5.04 2.38 9.33
C ARG A 162 -5.04 1.53 8.07
N ALA A 163 -6.16 1.45 7.38
CA ALA A 163 -6.27 0.70 6.12
C ALA A 163 -6.92 1.57 5.03
N ALA A 164 -6.60 1.28 3.78
CA ALA A 164 -7.14 2.01 2.63
C ALA A 164 -7.44 1.03 1.49
N LEU A 165 -8.65 1.11 0.94
CA LEU A 165 -9.01 0.36 -0.26
C LEU A 165 -8.38 1.00 -1.50
N MET A 166 -7.55 0.25 -2.24
CA MET A 166 -6.78 0.75 -3.38
C MET A 166 -7.50 0.56 -4.72
N TRP A 167 -8.07 -0.61 -4.96
CA TRP A 167 -8.81 -0.92 -6.17
C TRP A 167 -9.76 -2.08 -5.91
N THR A 168 -10.67 -2.26 -6.86
CA THR A 168 -11.59 -3.40 -6.88
C THR A 168 -11.34 -4.24 -8.12
N VAL A 169 -11.31 -5.56 -7.96
CA VAL A 169 -11.19 -6.50 -9.08
C VAL A 169 -12.53 -7.19 -9.28
N ASN A 170 -13.16 -6.86 -10.40
CA ASN A 170 -14.47 -7.36 -10.78
C ASN A 170 -14.45 -7.70 -12.27
N ASP A 171 -15.26 -8.67 -12.71
CA ASP A 171 -15.50 -8.88 -14.13
C ASP A 171 -16.33 -7.71 -14.73
N LEU A 172 -16.40 -7.58 -16.06
CA LEU A 172 -17.10 -6.46 -16.71
C LEU A 172 -18.57 -6.32 -16.24
N PRO A 173 -19.36 -7.41 -16.12
CA PRO A 173 -20.67 -7.37 -15.49
C PRO A 173 -20.66 -6.86 -14.04
N ALA A 174 -19.83 -7.40 -13.16
CA ALA A 174 -19.77 -7.02 -11.75
C ALA A 174 -19.28 -5.57 -11.56
N TYR A 175 -18.37 -5.09 -12.40
CA TYR A 175 -17.93 -3.70 -12.40
C TYR A 175 -19.07 -2.73 -12.70
N GLY A 176 -19.88 -3.02 -13.74
CA GLY A 176 -21.04 -2.20 -14.09
C GLY A 176 -22.20 -2.27 -13.09
N MET A 177 -22.18 -3.26 -12.18
CA MET A 177 -23.15 -3.40 -11.11
C MET A 177 -22.70 -2.69 -9.83
N ALA A 178 -21.41 -2.77 -9.49
CA ALA A 178 -20.83 -2.17 -8.29
C ALA A 178 -20.54 -0.66 -8.41
N PHE A 179 -20.33 -0.16 -9.64
CA PHE A 179 -19.90 1.23 -9.88
C PHE A 179 -20.60 1.94 -11.06
N GLY A 180 -21.59 1.30 -11.70
CA GLY A 180 -22.27 1.78 -12.91
C GLY A 180 -23.66 2.37 -12.70
#